data_AF-A0A3D9AJD6-F1
#
_entry.id   AF-A0A3D9AJD6-F1
#
_cell.length_a   1.000
_cell.length_b   1.000
_cell.length_c   1.000
_cell.angle_alpha   90.00
_cell.angle_beta   90.00
_cell.angle_gamma   90.00
#
_symmetry.space_group_name_H-M   'P 1'
#
loop_
_entity.id
_entity.type
_entity.pdbx_description
1 polymer ?
#
loop_
_entity_poly.entity_id
_entity_poly.type
_entity_poly.pdbx_seq_one_letter_code
_entity_poly.pdbx_strand_id
1 'polypeptide(L)'
;MKNILVFLFLTLSLLSYSQDNYVHSITKKQQFLNLSGKPLTDKFTNMKSVKVVYDYGAKKMYFFNSTRYTYHYDFCVQVLGYSQEIGEFNKESYNPTNKRTYLLANINYLEDSDDWVMELAASDEMTAGLINFFFNEVNKNVFFKDKLKFYLNSPHVISLNSKKALKIPTVFSDFIFKRITEQSIENASNVGILKKYDLQKKEDFNPKADEIIIINTTPEFIPTVRGIIITELQTPLSHLVLLAKNRNIPVYVDTKVWEKQSVNNLLGKKVELITKENSYSLKASQKPIPVKKAVKEIILKRDLSVTDLVDLETVTPLNIVNSIGSKATNLGLLKQIQKELKSYKTPEYAFAIPFYYFDQHIKDNHFQDKINELYAIPKDSVKLLEKELKAFRKTVKNSKVNPELLKKIEEKLNAQNDFKNFRFRSSTNAEDMEGFNGAGLYDSKTAIIGDTEKTVEKAILEVWSSFWNFRAFQERDLFGIDHESCAMGVLVHRSFPDEKANGVLVTRNLYRDRYAGITVNVQLGEESVVKPEPGVTCDEFYCHNFNGFGSFVVDYRSTSSLNSGKPILTETEIKKLFDISPVLERKLYLLWQKRKMAKRSYPLDIEFKYLGDEKQLYIKQARAYMD
;
A
#
# COMPACT_ATOMS: atom_id res chain seq x y z
N MET A 1 35.39 -79.93 -19.61
CA MET A 1 36.23 -79.01 -20.40
C MET A 1 35.35 -77.92 -20.98
N LYS A 2 35.60 -76.65 -20.58
CA LYS A 2 35.15 -75.38 -21.21
C LYS A 2 33.64 -75.14 -21.31
N ASN A 3 33.06 -73.95 -21.17
CA ASN A 3 33.40 -72.64 -20.60
C ASN A 3 32.16 -71.78 -20.94
N ILE A 4 31.69 -70.91 -20.03
CA ILE A 4 31.27 -69.50 -20.25
C ILE A 4 30.08 -69.08 -19.37
N LEU A 5 30.44 -68.23 -18.40
CA LEU A 5 29.62 -67.26 -17.68
C LEU A 5 28.87 -66.34 -18.67
N VAL A 6 27.60 -66.04 -18.38
CA VAL A 6 26.99 -64.76 -18.76
C VAL A 6 26.47 -64.11 -17.48
N PHE A 7 27.25 -63.15 -16.96
CA PHE A 7 26.83 -62.18 -15.97
C PHE A 7 26.16 -61.03 -16.73
N LEU A 8 24.84 -60.85 -16.54
CA LEU A 8 24.11 -59.70 -17.08
C LEU A 8 24.31 -58.52 -16.12
N PHE A 9 25.15 -57.56 -16.50
CA PHE A 9 25.28 -56.28 -15.81
C PHE A 9 24.06 -55.41 -16.10
N LEU A 10 23.29 -55.09 -15.07
CA LEU A 10 22.20 -54.13 -15.09
C LEU A 10 22.81 -52.72 -14.98
N THR A 11 23.16 -52.09 -16.10
CA THR A 11 23.49 -50.66 -16.13
C THR A 11 22.19 -49.85 -16.19
N LEU A 12 21.64 -49.53 -15.02
CA LEU A 12 20.64 -48.47 -14.90
C LEU A 12 21.32 -47.14 -15.23
N SER A 13 21.11 -46.63 -16.44
CA SER A 13 21.49 -45.26 -16.81
C SER A 13 20.64 -44.27 -16.01
N LEU A 14 21.17 -43.80 -14.88
CA LEU A 14 20.75 -42.54 -14.30
C LEU A 14 21.20 -41.42 -15.26
N LEU A 15 20.35 -41.11 -16.24
CA LEU A 15 20.42 -39.84 -16.97
C LEU A 15 19.99 -38.74 -15.99
N SER A 16 20.89 -38.35 -15.10
CA SER A 16 20.85 -37.03 -14.49
C SER A 16 20.93 -36.03 -15.65
N TYR A 17 19.82 -35.42 -16.03
CA TYR A 17 19.83 -34.21 -16.85
C TYR A 17 20.68 -33.17 -16.10
N SER A 18 21.98 -33.11 -16.43
CA SER A 18 22.82 -32.00 -16.03
C SER A 18 22.20 -30.76 -16.64
N GLN A 19 21.49 -29.95 -15.85
CA GLN A 19 21.02 -28.65 -16.33
C GLN A 19 22.24 -27.81 -16.70
N ASP A 20 22.25 -27.26 -17.92
CA ASP A 20 23.29 -26.33 -18.33
C ASP A 20 23.38 -25.17 -17.34
N ASN A 21 24.60 -24.87 -16.86
CA ASN A 21 24.83 -23.76 -15.94
C ASN A 21 24.54 -22.41 -16.60
N TYR A 22 24.78 -22.33 -17.91
CA TYR A 22 24.48 -21.20 -18.76
C TYR A 22 24.46 -21.63 -20.23
N VAL A 23 23.90 -20.77 -21.07
CA VAL A 23 23.84 -20.94 -22.53
C VAL A 23 24.12 -19.60 -23.21
N HIS A 24 24.56 -19.62 -24.46
CA HIS A 24 24.84 -18.40 -25.23
C HIS A 24 23.63 -17.86 -26.02
N SER A 25 22.63 -18.70 -26.23
CA SER A 25 21.37 -18.35 -26.87
C SER A 25 20.22 -19.21 -26.32
N ILE A 26 19.03 -18.64 -26.25
CA ILE A 26 17.80 -19.33 -25.85
C ILE A 26 16.98 -19.61 -27.10
N THR A 27 17.06 -20.85 -27.58
CA THR A 27 16.42 -21.26 -28.85
C THR A 27 14.99 -21.76 -28.69
N LYS A 28 14.58 -22.09 -27.46
CA LYS A 28 13.23 -22.59 -27.15
C LYS A 28 12.81 -22.28 -25.71
N LYS A 29 11.50 -22.23 -25.48
CA LYS A 29 10.89 -21.91 -24.18
C LYS A 29 11.41 -22.80 -23.03
N GLN A 30 11.53 -24.11 -23.25
CA GLN A 30 12.00 -25.03 -22.22
C GLN A 30 13.41 -24.71 -21.70
N GLN A 31 14.29 -24.19 -22.57
CA GLN A 31 15.64 -23.80 -22.20
C GLN A 31 15.61 -22.60 -21.25
N PHE A 32 14.77 -21.60 -21.53
CA PHE A 32 14.52 -20.49 -20.60
C PHE A 32 13.99 -20.99 -19.26
N LEU A 33 12.97 -21.87 -19.27
CA LEU A 33 12.37 -22.41 -18.06
C LEU A 33 13.39 -23.15 -17.19
N ASN A 34 14.29 -23.93 -17.81
CA ASN A 34 15.34 -24.66 -17.09
C ASN A 34 16.39 -23.74 -16.45
N LEU A 35 16.65 -22.57 -17.04
CA LEU A 35 17.58 -21.56 -16.49
C LEU A 35 16.89 -20.60 -15.53
N SER A 36 15.56 -20.51 -15.60
CA SER A 36 14.81 -19.50 -14.84
C SER A 36 14.82 -19.80 -13.35
N GLY A 37 14.81 -18.71 -12.58
CA GLY A 37 14.59 -18.73 -11.14
C GLY A 37 13.57 -17.67 -10.77
N LYS A 38 13.46 -17.42 -9.46
CA LYS A 38 12.68 -16.28 -8.97
C LYS A 38 13.40 -14.97 -9.32
N PRO A 39 12.68 -13.90 -9.68
CA PRO A 39 13.24 -12.55 -9.69
C PRO A 39 13.85 -12.21 -8.32
N LEU A 40 14.90 -11.37 -8.32
CA LEU A 40 15.59 -10.94 -7.08
C LEU A 40 14.77 -9.98 -6.20
N THR A 41 13.61 -9.60 -6.68
CA THR A 41 12.69 -8.69 -6.00
C THR A 41 11.30 -9.29 -6.13
N ASP A 42 10.54 -9.34 -5.04
CA ASP A 42 9.12 -9.75 -5.05
C ASP A 42 8.22 -8.66 -5.65
N LYS A 43 8.73 -7.99 -6.70
CA LYS A 43 8.04 -6.97 -7.49
C LYS A 43 6.75 -7.50 -8.08
N PHE A 44 6.80 -8.70 -8.63
CA PHE A 44 5.65 -9.28 -9.30
C PHE A 44 5.59 -10.77 -8.98
N THR A 45 4.43 -11.20 -8.51
CA THR A 45 4.05 -12.59 -8.32
C THR A 45 4.01 -13.32 -9.67
N ASN A 46 4.26 -14.63 -9.67
CA ASN A 46 4.15 -15.52 -10.84
C ASN A 46 5.02 -15.15 -12.07
N MET A 47 6.17 -14.52 -11.83
CA MET A 47 7.14 -14.20 -12.89
C MET A 47 8.34 -15.15 -12.83
N LYS A 48 8.79 -15.63 -13.99
CA LYS A 48 10.03 -16.42 -14.13
C LYS A 48 11.13 -15.53 -14.70
N SER A 49 12.32 -15.57 -14.13
CA SER A 49 13.41 -14.67 -14.51
C SER A 49 14.68 -15.42 -14.87
N VAL A 50 15.32 -15.04 -15.98
CA VAL A 50 16.68 -15.47 -16.36
C VAL A 50 17.59 -14.25 -16.38
N LYS A 51 18.70 -14.33 -15.66
CA LYS A 51 19.73 -13.30 -15.67
C LYS A 51 20.64 -13.44 -16.89
N VAL A 52 21.09 -12.30 -17.37
CA VAL A 52 21.88 -12.17 -18.60
C VAL A 52 23.11 -11.32 -18.35
N VAL A 53 24.25 -11.78 -18.86
CA VAL A 53 25.53 -11.04 -18.92
C VAL A 53 25.97 -10.96 -20.37
N TYR A 54 26.31 -9.77 -20.84
CA TYR A 54 27.14 -9.60 -22.02
C TYR A 54 28.55 -9.18 -21.59
N ASP A 55 29.55 -9.99 -21.96
CA ASP A 55 30.96 -9.71 -21.73
C ASP A 55 31.52 -8.90 -22.90
N TYR A 56 31.91 -7.64 -22.63
CA TYR A 56 32.43 -6.74 -23.66
C TYR A 56 33.78 -7.16 -24.21
N GLY A 57 34.67 -7.69 -23.37
CA GLY A 57 36.02 -8.11 -23.76
C GLY A 57 35.96 -9.35 -24.65
N ALA A 58 35.16 -10.34 -24.24
CA ALA A 58 35.01 -11.59 -24.98
C ALA A 58 34.00 -11.50 -26.14
N LYS A 59 33.15 -10.47 -26.18
CA LYS A 59 32.00 -10.33 -27.09
C LYS A 59 31.06 -11.54 -27.05
N LYS A 60 30.75 -12.00 -25.83
CA LYS A 60 29.93 -13.20 -25.59
C LYS A 60 28.72 -12.89 -24.74
N MET A 61 27.60 -13.49 -25.11
CA MET A 61 26.34 -13.46 -24.37
C MET A 61 26.22 -14.67 -23.45
N TYR A 62 25.72 -14.50 -22.23
CA TYR A 62 25.49 -15.58 -21.27
C TYR A 62 24.11 -15.42 -20.64
N PHE A 63 23.26 -16.43 -20.83
CA PHE A 63 22.01 -16.61 -20.09
C PHE A 63 22.23 -17.72 -19.08
N PHE A 64 22.08 -17.47 -17.79
CA PHE A 64 22.55 -18.41 -16.76
C PHE A 64 21.47 -18.84 -15.78
N ASN A 65 21.72 -20.00 -15.16
CA ASN A 65 20.82 -20.62 -14.21
C ASN A 65 20.66 -19.71 -12.98
N SER A 66 19.49 -19.08 -12.90
CA SER A 66 19.18 -18.05 -11.91
C SER A 66 18.83 -18.61 -10.54
N THR A 67 18.66 -19.94 -10.43
CA THR A 67 18.54 -20.66 -9.16
C THR A 67 19.91 -20.99 -8.59
N ARG A 68 20.87 -21.33 -9.46
CA ARG A 68 22.26 -21.62 -9.07
C ARG A 68 23.05 -20.35 -8.71
N TYR A 69 22.91 -19.29 -9.51
CA TYR A 69 23.60 -18.02 -9.32
C TYR A 69 22.60 -16.94 -8.91
N THR A 70 22.67 -16.52 -7.64
CA THR A 70 21.71 -15.57 -7.08
C THR A 70 21.93 -14.19 -7.69
N TYR A 71 23.17 -13.73 -7.75
CA TYR A 71 23.55 -12.42 -8.32
C TYR A 71 24.35 -12.58 -9.61
N HIS A 72 24.35 -11.55 -10.48
CA HIS A 72 25.29 -11.48 -11.60
C HIS A 72 26.74 -11.55 -11.13
N TYR A 73 27.04 -10.97 -9.96
CA TYR A 73 28.36 -11.06 -9.31
C TYR A 73 28.80 -12.52 -9.13
N ASP A 74 27.94 -13.38 -8.59
CA ASP A 74 28.25 -14.79 -8.36
C ASP A 74 28.64 -15.50 -9.66
N PHE A 75 27.92 -15.23 -10.75
CA PHE A 75 28.21 -15.77 -12.06
C PHE A 75 29.54 -15.23 -12.63
N CYS A 76 29.75 -13.92 -12.57
CA CYS A 76 30.97 -13.30 -13.10
C CYS A 76 32.22 -13.79 -12.36
N VAL A 77 32.16 -13.98 -11.03
CA VAL A 77 33.27 -14.53 -10.25
C VAL A 77 33.52 -16.00 -10.60
N GLN A 78 32.47 -16.84 -10.52
CA GLN A 78 32.63 -18.28 -10.60
C GLN A 78 32.83 -18.81 -12.03
N VAL A 79 32.37 -18.09 -13.05
CA VAL A 79 32.38 -18.53 -14.45
C VAL A 79 33.25 -17.65 -15.33
N LEU A 80 33.20 -16.33 -15.16
CA LEU A 80 33.95 -15.38 -15.99
C LEU A 80 35.30 -14.98 -15.38
N GLY A 81 35.62 -15.45 -14.17
CA GLY A 81 36.90 -15.18 -13.50
C GLY A 81 37.05 -13.75 -13.00
N TYR A 82 35.96 -13.04 -12.73
CA TYR A 82 36.02 -11.72 -12.09
C TYR A 82 36.65 -11.85 -10.69
N SER A 83 37.64 -11.00 -10.40
CA SER A 83 38.52 -11.19 -9.23
C SER A 83 38.32 -10.17 -8.11
N GLN A 84 37.54 -9.11 -8.33
CA GLN A 84 37.32 -8.06 -7.34
C GLN A 84 36.06 -8.33 -6.50
N GLU A 85 35.95 -7.64 -5.38
CA GLU A 85 34.81 -7.72 -4.47
C GLU A 85 33.52 -7.12 -5.06
N ILE A 86 32.37 -7.50 -4.49
CA ILE A 86 31.04 -7.08 -4.98
C ILE A 86 30.85 -5.56 -5.03
N GLY A 87 31.53 -4.81 -4.15
CA GLY A 87 31.49 -3.34 -4.13
C GLY A 87 32.08 -2.74 -5.41
N GLU A 88 33.25 -3.21 -5.84
CA GLU A 88 33.88 -2.78 -7.09
C GLU A 88 33.10 -3.30 -8.30
N PHE A 89 32.60 -4.55 -8.25
CA PHE A 89 31.73 -5.08 -9.29
C PHE A 89 30.52 -4.20 -9.55
N ASN A 90 29.83 -3.78 -8.48
CA ASN A 90 28.65 -2.92 -8.59
C ASN A 90 29.01 -1.55 -9.18
N LYS A 91 30.12 -0.96 -8.74
CA LYS A 91 30.62 0.33 -9.24
C LYS A 91 31.01 0.25 -10.72
N GLU A 92 31.63 -0.82 -11.17
CA GLU A 92 32.04 -1.03 -12.57
C GLU A 92 30.87 -1.43 -13.48
N SER A 93 29.86 -2.10 -12.94
CA SER A 93 28.76 -2.67 -13.74
C SER A 93 27.54 -1.76 -13.85
N TYR A 94 27.29 -0.87 -12.87
CA TYR A 94 26.08 -0.05 -12.81
C TYR A 94 26.30 1.47 -13.03
N ASN A 95 27.51 1.91 -13.42
CA ASN A 95 27.90 3.33 -13.58
C ASN A 95 27.43 4.01 -14.88
N PRO A 96 27.32 5.35 -14.96
CA PRO A 96 26.81 6.03 -16.16
C PRO A 96 27.77 6.07 -17.35
N THR A 97 28.91 5.37 -17.31
CA THR A 97 29.94 5.44 -18.35
C THR A 97 29.73 4.37 -19.43
N ASN A 98 30.32 4.62 -20.61
CA ASN A 98 30.37 3.63 -21.69
C ASN A 98 31.46 2.56 -21.47
N LYS A 99 32.28 2.69 -20.42
CA LYS A 99 33.38 1.76 -20.12
C LYS A 99 32.92 0.77 -19.06
N ARG A 100 32.26 -0.30 -19.50
CA ARG A 100 31.79 -1.39 -18.64
C ARG A 100 32.39 -2.71 -19.11
N THR A 101 32.82 -3.54 -18.17
CA THR A 101 33.30 -4.92 -18.46
C THR A 101 32.12 -5.82 -18.82
N TYR A 102 31.03 -5.70 -18.06
CA TYR A 102 29.82 -6.51 -18.22
C TYR A 102 28.60 -5.62 -18.37
N LEU A 103 27.68 -6.00 -19.25
CA LEU A 103 26.31 -5.48 -19.27
C LEU A 103 25.38 -6.50 -18.66
N LEU A 104 24.54 -6.05 -17.73
CA LEU A 104 23.75 -6.90 -16.86
C LEU A 104 22.26 -6.61 -17.06
N ALA A 105 21.47 -7.66 -17.24
CA ALA A 105 20.00 -7.54 -17.30
C ALA A 105 19.34 -8.80 -16.74
N ASN A 106 18.04 -8.71 -16.50
CA ASN A 106 17.16 -9.85 -16.33
C ASN A 106 16.17 -9.90 -17.48
N ILE A 107 15.81 -11.11 -17.90
CA ILE A 107 14.67 -11.37 -18.79
C ILE A 107 13.59 -12.01 -17.95
N ASN A 108 12.47 -11.30 -17.87
CA ASN A 108 11.30 -11.69 -17.12
C ASN A 108 10.22 -12.22 -18.08
N TYR A 109 9.63 -13.35 -17.71
CA TYR A 109 8.57 -14.02 -18.45
C TYR A 109 7.28 -14.04 -17.63
N LEU A 110 6.22 -13.47 -18.21
CA LEU A 110 4.87 -13.51 -17.67
C LEU A 110 4.10 -14.66 -18.34
N GLU A 111 3.89 -15.74 -17.59
CA GLU A 111 3.38 -17.00 -18.14
C GLU A 111 1.95 -16.90 -18.68
N ASP A 112 1.08 -16.16 -17.99
CA ASP A 112 -0.33 -16.01 -18.36
C ASP A 112 -0.56 -15.24 -19.66
N SER A 113 0.27 -14.22 -19.94
CA SER A 113 0.13 -13.35 -21.11
C SER A 113 1.12 -13.65 -22.23
N ASP A 114 2.06 -14.57 -21.99
CA ASP A 114 3.18 -14.90 -22.87
C ASP A 114 4.04 -13.68 -23.25
N ASP A 115 4.22 -12.76 -22.31
CA ASP A 115 5.04 -11.55 -22.49
C ASP A 115 6.46 -11.71 -21.95
N TRP A 116 7.41 -11.08 -22.66
CA TRP A 116 8.85 -11.15 -22.39
C TRP A 116 9.41 -9.75 -22.22
N VAL A 117 10.01 -9.51 -21.06
CA VAL A 117 10.44 -8.17 -20.65
C VAL A 117 11.88 -8.20 -20.17
N MET A 118 12.76 -7.44 -20.82
CA MET A 118 14.12 -7.20 -20.37
C MET A 118 14.15 -6.03 -19.40
N GLU A 119 14.76 -6.20 -18.23
CA GLU A 119 14.92 -5.15 -17.23
C GLU A 119 16.39 -4.99 -16.82
N LEU A 120 16.75 -3.78 -16.41
CA LEU A 120 17.99 -3.51 -15.68
C LEU A 120 17.70 -3.48 -14.17
N ALA A 121 18.75 -3.55 -13.36
CA ALA A 121 18.63 -3.16 -11.95
C ALA A 121 18.18 -1.69 -11.87
N ALA A 122 17.30 -1.33 -10.93
CA ALA A 122 16.80 0.04 -10.82
C ALA A 122 17.91 1.07 -10.50
N SER A 123 19.03 0.60 -9.93
CA SER A 123 20.25 1.37 -9.67
C SER A 123 21.17 1.53 -10.88
N ASP A 124 20.87 0.87 -12.01
CA ASP A 124 21.75 0.88 -13.17
C ASP A 124 21.61 2.16 -13.98
N GLU A 125 22.71 2.90 -14.11
CA GLU A 125 22.77 4.16 -14.85
C GLU A 125 23.18 3.98 -16.34
N MET A 126 22.92 2.80 -16.92
CA MET A 126 23.37 2.45 -18.28
C MET A 126 22.94 3.48 -19.32
N THR A 127 23.88 3.88 -20.19
CA THR A 127 23.59 4.89 -21.21
C THR A 127 22.67 4.34 -22.28
N ALA A 128 21.90 5.21 -22.95
CA ALA A 128 20.98 4.79 -24.02
C ALA A 128 21.69 4.02 -25.15
N GLY A 129 22.94 4.38 -25.49
CA GLY A 129 23.72 3.67 -26.49
C GLY A 129 24.00 2.22 -26.11
N LEU A 130 24.45 1.99 -24.87
CA LEU A 130 24.69 0.66 -24.33
C LEU A 130 23.39 -0.15 -24.20
N ILE A 131 22.28 0.48 -23.77
CA ILE A 131 20.97 -0.17 -23.68
C ILE A 131 20.50 -0.65 -25.06
N ASN A 132 20.54 0.22 -26.06
CA ASN A 132 20.15 -0.12 -27.43
C ASN A 132 21.02 -1.27 -27.98
N PHE A 133 22.33 -1.21 -27.77
CA PHE A 133 23.25 -2.27 -28.16
C PHE A 133 22.91 -3.60 -27.47
N PHE A 134 22.81 -3.59 -26.14
CA PHE A 134 22.62 -4.80 -25.35
C PHE A 134 21.27 -5.45 -25.62
N PHE A 135 20.20 -4.67 -25.70
CA PHE A 135 18.89 -5.17 -26.07
C PHE A 135 18.92 -5.86 -27.43
N ASN A 136 19.58 -5.27 -28.43
CA ASN A 136 19.71 -5.87 -29.76
C ASN A 136 20.54 -7.16 -29.75
N GLU A 137 21.61 -7.22 -28.96
CA GLU A 137 22.39 -8.46 -28.79
C GLU A 137 21.59 -9.56 -28.10
N VAL A 138 20.79 -9.23 -27.09
CA VAL A 138 19.84 -10.17 -26.48
C VAL A 138 18.82 -10.64 -27.52
N ASN A 139 18.24 -9.70 -28.28
CA ASN A 139 17.19 -9.97 -29.25
C ASN A 139 17.63 -10.94 -30.37
N LYS A 140 18.90 -10.88 -30.79
CA LYS A 140 19.48 -11.82 -31.77
C LYS A 140 19.62 -13.25 -31.23
N ASN A 141 19.72 -13.41 -29.91
CA ASN A 141 20.07 -14.66 -29.24
C ASN A 141 18.87 -15.32 -28.52
N VAL A 142 17.63 -14.89 -28.79
CA VAL A 142 16.43 -15.44 -28.16
C VAL A 142 15.34 -15.79 -29.18
N PHE A 143 14.57 -16.85 -28.92
CA PHE A 143 13.47 -17.28 -29.81
C PHE A 143 12.24 -16.36 -29.76
N PHE A 144 12.07 -15.59 -28.69
CA PHE A 144 10.94 -14.67 -28.47
C PHE A 144 11.24 -13.23 -28.94
N LYS A 145 12.16 -13.07 -29.89
CA LYS A 145 12.67 -11.76 -30.34
C LYS A 145 11.59 -10.74 -30.72
N ASP A 146 10.51 -11.20 -31.35
CA ASP A 146 9.43 -10.30 -31.82
C ASP A 146 8.49 -9.86 -30.68
N LYS A 147 8.62 -10.48 -29.50
CA LYS A 147 7.81 -10.18 -28.30
C LYS A 147 8.60 -9.45 -27.22
N LEU A 148 9.93 -9.39 -27.32
CA LEU A 148 10.78 -8.80 -26.30
C LEU A 148 10.58 -7.27 -26.22
N LYS A 149 10.38 -6.78 -25.00
CA LYS A 149 10.23 -5.34 -24.70
C LYS A 149 11.19 -4.95 -23.57
N PHE A 150 11.62 -3.69 -23.54
CA PHE A 150 12.49 -3.16 -22.50
C PHE A 150 11.68 -2.45 -21.41
N TYR A 151 11.93 -2.79 -20.15
CA TYR A 151 11.20 -2.28 -18.99
C TYR A 151 11.73 -0.93 -18.52
N LEU A 152 10.85 0.06 -18.46
CA LEU A 152 11.13 1.38 -17.91
C LEU A 152 10.85 1.42 -16.39
N ASN A 153 11.72 0.79 -15.60
CA ASN A 153 11.51 0.59 -14.15
C ASN A 153 12.06 1.68 -13.23
N SER A 154 12.88 2.60 -13.74
CA SER A 154 13.51 3.66 -12.95
C SER A 154 13.42 5.04 -13.64
N PRO A 155 13.54 6.15 -12.88
CA PRO A 155 13.54 7.50 -13.45
C PRO A 155 14.58 7.69 -14.56
N HIS A 156 15.75 7.07 -14.42
CA HIS A 156 16.83 7.13 -15.41
C HIS A 156 16.38 6.61 -16.78
N VAL A 157 15.92 5.35 -16.87
CA VAL A 157 15.49 4.77 -18.15
C VAL A 157 14.24 5.43 -18.71
N ILE A 158 13.34 5.91 -17.84
CA ILE A 158 12.16 6.71 -18.23
C ILE A 158 12.60 8.04 -18.88
N SER A 159 13.61 8.71 -18.31
CA SER A 159 14.20 9.95 -18.85
C SER A 159 14.88 9.73 -20.20
N LEU A 160 15.61 8.62 -20.37
CA LEU A 160 16.20 8.26 -21.67
C LEU A 160 15.11 8.02 -22.73
N ASN A 161 14.02 7.34 -22.35
CA ASN A 161 12.89 7.09 -23.24
C ASN A 161 12.16 8.38 -23.63
N SER A 162 11.90 9.29 -22.68
CA SER A 162 11.21 10.56 -22.94
C SER A 162 11.99 11.47 -23.89
N LYS A 163 13.32 11.41 -23.84
CA LYS A 163 14.24 12.07 -24.79
C LYS A 163 14.34 11.35 -26.14
N LYS A 164 13.55 10.30 -26.38
CA LYS A 164 13.57 9.45 -27.58
C LYS A 164 14.95 8.83 -27.85
N ALA A 165 15.78 8.62 -26.82
CA ALA A 165 17.13 8.07 -26.97
C ALA A 165 17.13 6.53 -27.06
N LEU A 166 16.11 5.88 -26.48
CA LEU A 166 15.89 4.44 -26.63
C LEU A 166 15.21 4.17 -27.99
N LYS A 167 15.84 3.33 -28.82
CA LYS A 167 15.41 2.97 -30.18
C LYS A 167 14.96 1.51 -30.23
N ILE A 168 14.29 1.08 -29.17
CA ILE A 168 13.85 -0.29 -28.92
C ILE A 168 12.41 -0.28 -28.40
N PRO A 169 11.64 -1.37 -28.49
CA PRO A 169 10.31 -1.45 -27.89
C PRO A 169 10.39 -1.29 -26.38
N THR A 170 9.62 -0.36 -25.79
CA THR A 170 9.63 -0.08 -24.36
C THR A 170 8.25 -0.24 -23.73
N VAL A 171 8.22 -0.58 -22.43
CA VAL A 171 6.99 -0.69 -21.62
C VAL A 171 7.19 -0.10 -20.24
N PHE A 172 6.14 0.49 -19.68
CA PHE A 172 6.08 0.98 -18.30
C PHE A 172 5.60 -0.11 -17.33
N SER A 173 5.61 0.19 -16.04
CA SER A 173 5.23 -0.77 -14.99
C SER A 173 3.75 -1.18 -15.05
N ASP A 174 2.86 -0.30 -15.53
CA ASP A 174 1.45 -0.63 -15.72
C ASP A 174 1.22 -1.79 -16.70
N PHE A 175 2.12 -1.95 -17.68
CA PHE A 175 2.10 -3.08 -18.61
C PHE A 175 2.20 -4.41 -17.85
N ILE A 176 3.14 -4.52 -16.92
CA ILE A 176 3.36 -5.72 -16.11
C ILE A 176 2.23 -5.88 -15.10
N PHE A 177 1.91 -4.80 -14.37
CA PHE A 177 0.88 -4.80 -13.32
C PHE A 177 -0.48 -5.33 -13.83
N LYS A 178 -0.94 -4.85 -14.99
CA LYS A 178 -2.22 -5.28 -15.60
C LYS A 178 -2.26 -6.75 -16.05
N ARG A 179 -1.12 -7.44 -16.07
CA ARG A 179 -0.99 -8.84 -16.51
C ARG A 179 -0.82 -9.81 -15.33
N ILE A 180 -0.71 -9.28 -14.11
CA ILE A 180 -0.67 -10.09 -12.91
C ILE A 180 -2.07 -10.62 -12.63
N THR A 181 -2.15 -11.91 -12.36
CA THR A 181 -3.41 -12.61 -12.09
C THR A 181 -3.56 -13.01 -10.64
N GLU A 182 -2.49 -12.98 -9.86
CA GLU A 182 -2.48 -13.37 -8.46
C GLU A 182 -1.63 -12.40 -7.64
N GLN A 183 -2.03 -12.06 -6.41
CA GLN A 183 -1.25 -11.17 -5.52
C GLN A 183 -1.49 -11.58 -4.06
N SER A 184 -0.42 -11.77 -3.29
CA SER A 184 -0.56 -11.95 -1.85
C SER A 184 -0.74 -10.61 -1.14
N ILE A 185 -1.68 -10.57 -0.19
CA ILE A 185 -2.00 -9.37 0.61
C ILE A 185 -1.68 -9.59 2.09
N GLU A 186 -2.26 -10.63 2.68
CA GLU A 186 -2.04 -11.00 4.08
C GLU A 186 -1.83 -12.51 4.20
N ASN A 187 -0.70 -12.92 4.79
CA ASN A 187 -0.25 -14.31 4.87
C ASN A 187 -0.73 -14.93 6.18
N ALA A 188 -1.86 -15.62 6.14
CA ALA A 188 -2.45 -16.25 7.31
C ALA A 188 -3.13 -17.57 6.93
N SER A 189 -3.70 -18.24 7.93
CA SER A 189 -4.45 -19.48 7.74
C SER A 189 -5.72 -19.46 8.57
N ASN A 190 -6.85 -19.77 7.95
CA ASN A 190 -8.12 -19.87 8.65
C ASN A 190 -9.04 -20.93 8.04
N VAL A 191 -10.03 -21.34 8.84
CA VAL A 191 -11.07 -22.29 8.44
C VAL A 191 -12.42 -21.59 8.48
N GLY A 192 -13.24 -21.79 7.45
CA GLY A 192 -14.57 -21.19 7.33
C GLY A 192 -15.41 -21.84 6.24
N ILE A 193 -16.65 -21.38 6.07
CA ILE A 193 -17.56 -21.81 5.00
C ILE A 193 -17.31 -20.97 3.75
N LEU A 194 -17.01 -21.61 2.60
CA LEU A 194 -16.74 -20.89 1.37
C LEU A 194 -18.02 -20.32 0.74
N LYS A 195 -18.06 -19.01 0.49
CA LYS A 195 -19.15 -18.36 -0.26
C LYS A 195 -18.67 -17.35 -1.28
N LYS A 196 -19.53 -17.06 -2.26
CA LYS A 196 -19.32 -16.06 -3.32
C LYS A 196 -20.32 -14.93 -3.16
N TYR A 197 -19.86 -13.71 -3.39
CA TYR A 197 -20.68 -12.49 -3.36
C TYR A 197 -20.34 -11.62 -4.59
N ASP A 198 -21.31 -11.44 -5.48
CA ASP A 198 -21.16 -10.59 -6.67
C ASP A 198 -21.52 -9.14 -6.33
N LEU A 199 -20.49 -8.39 -5.95
CA LEU A 199 -20.62 -6.99 -5.53
C LEU A 199 -20.87 -6.05 -6.71
N GLN A 200 -20.42 -6.42 -7.90
CA GLN A 200 -20.65 -5.63 -9.13
C GLN A 200 -22.14 -5.61 -9.52
N LYS A 201 -22.88 -6.68 -9.26
CA LYS A 201 -24.34 -6.74 -9.45
C LYS A 201 -25.14 -6.07 -8.34
N LYS A 202 -24.48 -5.50 -7.33
CA LYS A 202 -25.13 -4.91 -6.14
C LYS A 202 -26.08 -5.90 -5.44
N GLU A 203 -25.70 -7.17 -5.40
CA GLU A 203 -26.42 -8.17 -4.59
C GLU A 203 -26.31 -7.83 -3.10
N ASP A 204 -27.23 -8.38 -2.30
CA ASP A 204 -27.23 -8.20 -0.84
C ASP A 204 -25.94 -8.77 -0.22
N PHE A 205 -25.02 -7.88 0.15
CA PHE A 205 -23.72 -8.25 0.70
C PHE A 205 -23.78 -8.37 2.23
N ASN A 206 -24.16 -9.57 2.70
CA ASN A 206 -24.27 -9.86 4.14
C ASN A 206 -23.56 -11.18 4.50
N PRO A 207 -22.23 -11.22 4.45
CA PRO A 207 -21.46 -12.40 4.84
C PRO A 207 -21.42 -12.61 6.36
N LYS A 208 -21.24 -13.87 6.76
CA LYS A 208 -21.19 -14.29 8.16
C LYS A 208 -19.76 -14.39 8.69
N ALA A 209 -19.61 -14.27 10.01
CA ALA A 209 -18.31 -14.32 10.71
C ALA A 209 -17.56 -15.66 10.63
N ASP A 210 -18.23 -16.72 10.19
CA ASP A 210 -17.68 -18.06 9.96
C ASP A 210 -17.35 -18.34 8.49
N GLU A 211 -17.55 -17.36 7.59
CA GLU A 211 -17.36 -17.54 6.15
C GLU A 211 -15.95 -17.13 5.69
N ILE A 212 -15.47 -17.81 4.65
CA ILE A 212 -14.38 -17.35 3.78
C ILE A 212 -15.06 -16.91 2.48
N ILE A 213 -14.84 -15.67 2.06
CA ILE A 213 -15.59 -15.08 0.96
C ILE A 213 -14.74 -14.91 -0.30
N ILE A 214 -15.37 -15.10 -1.45
CA ILE A 214 -14.86 -14.72 -2.75
C ILE A 214 -15.69 -13.54 -3.25
N ILE A 215 -15.02 -12.44 -3.59
CA ILE A 215 -15.65 -11.19 -4.03
C ILE A 215 -15.01 -10.69 -5.34
N ASN A 216 -15.81 -10.04 -6.18
CA ASN A 216 -15.39 -9.62 -7.51
C ASN A 216 -15.06 -8.12 -7.64
N THR A 217 -15.17 -7.37 -6.56
CA THR A 217 -14.67 -5.99 -6.49
C THR A 217 -14.29 -5.64 -5.06
N THR A 218 -13.55 -4.55 -4.88
CA THR A 218 -13.16 -4.06 -3.56
C THR A 218 -14.41 -3.57 -2.81
N PRO A 219 -14.74 -4.17 -1.64
CA PRO A 219 -15.93 -3.78 -0.91
C PRO A 219 -15.72 -2.43 -0.23
N GLU A 220 -16.80 -1.68 -0.01
CA GLU A 220 -16.72 -0.37 0.67
C GLU A 220 -16.15 -0.48 2.09
N PHE A 221 -16.43 -1.62 2.76
CA PHE A 221 -15.91 -2.00 4.07
C PHE A 221 -15.55 -3.48 4.09
N ILE A 222 -14.63 -3.87 4.97
CA ILE A 222 -14.30 -5.29 5.16
C ILE A 222 -15.33 -5.91 6.10
N PRO A 223 -16.12 -6.90 5.67
CA PRO A 223 -17.02 -7.59 6.58
C PRO A 223 -16.25 -8.40 7.62
N THR A 224 -16.88 -8.71 8.75
CA THR A 224 -16.29 -9.66 9.71
C THR A 224 -16.38 -11.06 9.10
N VAL A 225 -15.26 -11.57 8.57
CA VAL A 225 -15.12 -12.87 7.90
C VAL A 225 -13.79 -13.54 8.27
N ARG A 226 -13.61 -14.80 7.89
CA ARG A 226 -12.40 -15.60 8.17
C ARG A 226 -11.31 -15.50 7.12
N GLY A 227 -11.63 -15.00 5.94
CA GLY A 227 -10.68 -14.84 4.85
C GLY A 227 -11.36 -14.30 3.60
N ILE A 228 -10.57 -13.71 2.72
CA ILE A 228 -11.06 -13.06 1.50
C ILE A 228 -10.19 -13.49 0.32
N ILE A 229 -10.83 -13.93 -0.76
CA ILE A 229 -10.21 -13.99 -2.08
C ILE A 229 -10.92 -12.95 -2.96
N ILE A 230 -10.17 -12.04 -3.56
CA ILE A 230 -10.71 -10.94 -4.38
C ILE A 230 -10.21 -11.05 -5.81
N THR A 231 -11.01 -10.63 -6.80
CA THR A 231 -10.61 -10.69 -8.23
C THR A 231 -9.95 -9.41 -8.73
N GLU A 232 -9.80 -8.38 -7.88
CA GLU A 232 -9.19 -7.10 -8.21
C GLU A 232 -7.86 -6.94 -7.48
N LEU A 233 -6.82 -6.56 -8.24
CA LEU A 233 -5.51 -6.19 -7.70
C LEU A 233 -5.65 -5.03 -6.71
N GLN A 234 -4.84 -5.07 -5.66
CA GLN A 234 -4.89 -4.08 -4.59
C GLN A 234 -3.56 -3.32 -4.52
N THR A 235 -3.64 -2.03 -4.20
CA THR A 235 -2.44 -1.28 -3.81
C THR A 235 -2.10 -1.60 -2.35
N PRO A 236 -0.80 -1.70 -1.98
CA PRO A 236 -0.38 -2.10 -0.63
C PRO A 236 -0.83 -1.12 0.46
N LEU A 237 -1.16 0.12 0.08
CA LEU A 237 -1.60 1.19 0.99
C LEU A 237 -3.11 1.46 0.91
N SER A 238 -3.88 0.62 0.22
CA SER A 238 -5.35 0.70 0.24
C SER A 238 -5.92 0.39 1.62
N HIS A 239 -7.11 0.94 1.93
CA HIS A 239 -7.77 0.64 3.19
C HIS A 239 -8.08 -0.85 3.37
N LEU A 240 -8.34 -1.58 2.27
CA LEU A 240 -8.57 -3.02 2.32
C LEU A 240 -7.34 -3.74 2.89
N VAL A 241 -6.15 -3.45 2.36
CA VAL A 241 -4.90 -4.09 2.77
C VAL A 241 -4.57 -3.76 4.23
N LEU A 242 -4.71 -2.49 4.63
CA LEU A 242 -4.43 -2.06 6.00
C LEU A 242 -5.37 -2.74 7.02
N LEU A 243 -6.67 -2.80 6.73
CA LEU A 243 -7.65 -3.41 7.64
C LEU A 243 -7.52 -4.95 7.66
N ALA A 244 -7.18 -5.59 6.55
CA ALA A 244 -6.90 -7.02 6.49
C ALA A 244 -5.73 -7.41 7.40
N LYS A 245 -4.63 -6.64 7.35
CA LYS A 245 -3.47 -6.78 8.23
C LYS A 245 -3.83 -6.65 9.70
N ASN A 246 -4.56 -5.60 10.08
CA ASN A 246 -4.97 -5.38 11.47
C ASN A 246 -5.80 -6.55 12.03
N ARG A 247 -6.61 -7.19 11.17
CA ARG A 247 -7.48 -8.31 11.56
C ARG A 247 -6.77 -9.66 11.52
N ASN A 248 -5.58 -9.74 10.93
CA ASN A 248 -4.81 -10.96 10.72
C ASN A 248 -5.65 -12.08 10.08
N ILE A 249 -6.37 -11.74 8.99
CA ILE A 249 -7.15 -12.70 8.20
C ILE A 249 -6.46 -12.96 6.85
N PRO A 250 -6.47 -14.20 6.33
CA PRO A 250 -5.89 -14.48 5.03
C PRO A 250 -6.62 -13.70 3.93
N VAL A 251 -5.86 -12.89 3.18
CA VAL A 251 -6.35 -12.16 2.01
C VAL A 251 -5.44 -12.42 0.81
N TYR A 252 -6.05 -12.76 -0.32
CA TYR A 252 -5.35 -13.04 -1.57
C TYR A 252 -6.12 -12.49 -2.76
N VAL A 253 -5.42 -12.01 -3.77
CA VAL A 253 -6.01 -11.66 -5.07
C VAL A 253 -5.81 -12.83 -6.02
N ASP A 254 -6.88 -13.26 -6.67
CA ASP A 254 -6.85 -14.19 -7.79
C ASP A 254 -7.90 -13.75 -8.80
N THR A 255 -7.45 -13.07 -9.86
CA THR A 255 -8.32 -12.43 -10.87
C THR A 255 -9.17 -13.45 -11.63
N LYS A 256 -8.78 -14.73 -11.61
CA LYS A 256 -9.45 -15.83 -12.31
C LYS A 256 -10.23 -16.75 -11.35
N VAL A 257 -10.22 -16.50 -10.04
CA VAL A 257 -10.87 -17.38 -9.02
C VAL A 257 -12.35 -17.62 -9.31
N TRP A 258 -13.02 -16.66 -9.96
CA TRP A 258 -14.44 -16.75 -10.25
C TRP A 258 -14.78 -17.95 -11.14
N GLU A 259 -13.89 -18.32 -12.06
CA GLU A 259 -14.07 -19.35 -13.07
C GLU A 259 -13.40 -20.68 -12.70
N LYS A 260 -12.57 -20.72 -11.65
CA LYS A 260 -11.83 -21.92 -11.24
C LYS A 260 -12.79 -23.02 -10.75
N GLN A 261 -12.98 -24.09 -11.55
CA GLN A 261 -13.87 -25.21 -11.19
C GLN A 261 -13.46 -25.89 -9.88
N SER A 262 -12.16 -25.99 -9.60
CA SER A 262 -11.63 -26.52 -8.34
C SER A 262 -12.14 -25.75 -7.12
N VAL A 263 -12.32 -24.43 -7.24
CA VAL A 263 -12.87 -23.56 -6.21
C VAL A 263 -14.40 -23.64 -6.18
N ASN A 264 -15.06 -23.65 -7.35
CA ASN A 264 -16.52 -23.77 -7.45
C ASN A 264 -17.05 -25.05 -6.80
N ASN A 265 -16.31 -26.16 -6.93
CA ASN A 265 -16.65 -27.44 -6.30
C ASN A 265 -16.60 -27.41 -4.75
N LEU A 266 -16.04 -26.36 -4.16
CA LEU A 266 -15.93 -26.16 -2.72
C LEU A 266 -16.97 -25.19 -2.14
N LEU A 267 -17.79 -24.55 -2.98
CA LEU A 267 -18.81 -23.60 -2.51
C LEU A 267 -19.79 -24.25 -1.52
N GLY A 268 -20.10 -23.53 -0.44
CA GLY A 268 -20.94 -24.00 0.65
C GLY A 268 -20.27 -25.02 1.59
N LYS A 269 -19.04 -25.47 1.30
CA LYS A 269 -18.30 -26.43 2.13
C LYS A 269 -17.40 -25.72 3.13
N LYS A 270 -17.05 -26.43 4.21
CA LYS A 270 -16.01 -26.03 5.15
C LYS A 270 -14.63 -26.21 4.50
N VAL A 271 -13.87 -25.14 4.43
CA VAL A 271 -12.56 -25.08 3.77
C VAL A 271 -11.52 -24.47 4.69
N GLU A 272 -10.26 -24.83 4.44
CA GLU A 272 -9.09 -24.13 4.98
C GLU A 272 -8.47 -23.30 3.86
N LEU A 273 -8.34 -21.99 4.10
CA LEU A 273 -7.60 -21.05 3.27
C LEU A 273 -6.25 -20.79 3.93
N ILE A 274 -5.17 -21.05 3.20
CA ILE A 274 -3.80 -20.73 3.58
C ILE A 274 -3.24 -19.81 2.51
N THR A 275 -2.89 -18.59 2.87
CA THR A 275 -2.24 -17.64 1.98
C THR A 275 -0.74 -17.59 2.27
N LYS A 276 0.05 -17.56 1.21
CA LYS A 276 1.50 -17.44 1.23
C LYS A 276 1.90 -16.36 0.22
N GLU A 277 3.13 -15.88 0.35
CA GLU A 277 3.70 -14.82 -0.47
C GLU A 277 3.41 -14.92 -1.97
N ASN A 278 3.43 -16.12 -2.54
CA ASN A 278 3.28 -16.33 -3.99
C ASN A 278 2.21 -17.38 -4.34
N SER A 279 1.38 -17.80 -3.39
CA SER A 279 0.35 -18.81 -3.67
C SER A 279 -0.70 -18.84 -2.56
N TYR A 280 -1.85 -19.41 -2.85
CA TYR A 280 -2.80 -19.82 -1.82
C TYR A 280 -3.20 -21.29 -1.98
N SER A 281 -3.61 -21.90 -0.88
CA SER A 281 -4.24 -23.21 -0.86
C SER A 281 -5.65 -23.07 -0.32
N LEU A 282 -6.63 -23.55 -1.08
CA LEU A 282 -8.02 -23.63 -0.67
C LEU A 282 -8.49 -25.08 -0.81
N LYS A 283 -8.75 -25.75 0.32
CA LYS A 283 -9.11 -27.18 0.35
C LYS A 283 -10.22 -27.45 1.34
N ALA A 284 -11.03 -28.47 1.09
CA ALA A 284 -11.98 -28.98 2.07
C ALA A 284 -11.27 -29.31 3.39
N SER A 285 -11.87 -28.96 4.51
CA SER A 285 -11.27 -29.14 5.83
C SER A 285 -12.26 -29.78 6.79
N GLN A 286 -11.75 -30.65 7.66
CA GLN A 286 -12.51 -31.20 8.79
C GLN A 286 -12.25 -30.46 10.09
N LYS A 287 -11.25 -29.55 10.13
CA LYS A 287 -10.93 -28.74 11.31
C LYS A 287 -12.17 -27.95 11.78
N PRO A 288 -12.36 -27.74 13.09
CA PRO A 288 -13.43 -26.89 13.57
C PRO A 288 -13.20 -25.44 13.11
N ILE A 289 -14.29 -24.70 12.88
CA ILE A 289 -14.19 -23.26 12.68
C ILE A 289 -13.85 -22.65 14.05
N PRO A 290 -12.71 -21.94 14.22
CA PRO A 290 -12.30 -21.45 15.53
C PRO A 290 -13.36 -20.50 16.11
N VAL A 291 -13.84 -20.74 17.32
CA VAL A 291 -14.75 -19.78 17.98
C VAL A 291 -13.98 -18.50 18.28
N LYS A 292 -14.60 -17.34 18.01
CA LYS A 292 -13.97 -16.04 18.30
C LYS A 292 -13.78 -15.91 19.81
N LYS A 293 -12.54 -15.70 20.26
CA LYS A 293 -12.24 -15.47 21.68
C LYS A 293 -12.83 -14.12 22.12
N ALA A 294 -13.26 -14.03 23.37
CA ALA A 294 -13.61 -12.76 23.97
C ALA A 294 -12.41 -11.81 23.90
N VAL A 295 -12.60 -10.63 23.32
CA VAL A 295 -11.58 -9.59 23.25
C VAL A 295 -11.62 -8.82 24.57
N LYS A 296 -10.45 -8.50 25.13
CA LYS A 296 -10.38 -7.70 26.35
C LYS A 296 -10.94 -6.31 26.06
N GLU A 297 -11.81 -5.82 26.94
CA GLU A 297 -12.35 -4.48 26.84
C GLU A 297 -11.24 -3.42 27.00
N ILE A 298 -11.27 -2.41 26.14
CA ILE A 298 -10.36 -1.27 26.09
C ILE A 298 -11.15 -0.02 26.41
N ILE A 299 -10.87 0.56 27.58
CA ILE A 299 -11.44 1.84 28.02
C ILE A 299 -10.47 2.96 27.64
N LEU A 300 -10.94 3.90 26.82
CA LEU A 300 -10.16 5.02 26.34
C LEU A 300 -10.23 6.21 27.29
N LYS A 301 -9.16 7.01 27.32
CA LYS A 301 -9.16 8.27 28.07
C LYS A 301 -9.94 9.32 27.30
N ARG A 302 -10.85 10.00 27.99
CA ARG A 302 -11.66 11.09 27.47
C ARG A 302 -11.61 12.25 28.47
N ASP A 303 -11.04 13.36 28.03
CA ASP A 303 -10.92 14.60 28.80
C ASP A 303 -11.83 15.67 28.19
N LEU A 304 -12.85 16.07 28.95
CA LEU A 304 -13.84 17.07 28.57
C LEU A 304 -13.54 18.45 29.16
N SER A 305 -12.40 18.64 29.85
CA SER A 305 -12.06 19.91 30.48
C SER A 305 -11.66 21.01 29.48
N VAL A 306 -11.31 20.64 28.26
CA VAL A 306 -10.96 21.58 27.19
C VAL A 306 -12.23 22.05 26.49
N THR A 307 -12.64 23.30 26.76
CA THR A 307 -13.88 23.89 26.26
C THR A 307 -13.69 24.89 25.13
N ASP A 308 -12.47 25.33 24.83
CA ASP A 308 -12.19 26.26 23.73
C ASP A 308 -11.61 25.56 22.50
N LEU A 309 -11.69 26.25 21.35
CA LEU A 309 -11.03 25.80 20.12
C LEU A 309 -9.51 25.75 20.33
N VAL A 310 -8.89 24.63 19.99
CA VAL A 310 -7.45 24.43 20.20
C VAL A 310 -6.69 24.83 18.94
N ASP A 311 -5.91 25.90 19.01
CA ASP A 311 -5.10 26.37 17.88
C ASP A 311 -3.86 25.49 17.66
N LEU A 312 -3.79 24.80 16.52
CA LEU A 312 -2.69 23.89 16.19
C LEU A 312 -1.49 24.61 15.56
N GLU A 313 -1.59 25.91 15.28
CA GLU A 313 -0.44 26.74 14.91
C GLU A 313 0.42 27.08 16.13
N THR A 314 -0.07 26.84 17.35
CA THR A 314 0.67 27.03 18.61
C THR A 314 1.32 25.73 19.09
N VAL A 315 2.03 25.78 20.23
CA VAL A 315 2.67 24.59 20.80
C VAL A 315 1.59 23.61 21.27
N THR A 316 1.60 22.40 20.72
CA THR A 316 0.64 21.34 21.08
C THR A 316 0.89 20.81 22.51
N PRO A 317 -0.06 20.95 23.45
CA PRO A 317 0.12 20.48 24.83
C PRO A 317 0.32 18.95 24.92
N LEU A 318 0.88 18.48 26.05
CA LEU A 318 1.27 17.05 26.19
C LEU A 318 0.08 16.08 26.17
N ASN A 319 -0.98 16.36 26.93
CA ASN A 319 -2.11 15.43 27.11
C ASN A 319 -3.31 15.72 26.20
N ILE A 320 -3.15 16.65 25.24
CA ILE A 320 -4.27 17.18 24.45
C ILE A 320 -4.95 16.11 23.59
N VAL A 321 -4.26 15.02 23.26
CA VAL A 321 -4.81 13.88 22.50
C VAL A 321 -6.06 13.30 23.15
N ASN A 322 -6.18 13.35 24.47
CA ASN A 322 -7.35 12.85 25.20
C ASN A 322 -8.55 13.83 25.14
N SER A 323 -8.36 15.01 24.56
CA SER A 323 -9.36 16.07 24.45
C SER A 323 -9.67 16.44 22.99
N ILE A 324 -8.76 16.18 22.04
CA ILE A 324 -8.94 16.51 20.61
C ILE A 324 -8.71 15.34 19.65
N GLY A 325 -8.25 14.18 20.14
CA GLY A 325 -7.98 12.99 19.34
C GLY A 325 -6.64 12.99 18.59
N SER A 326 -6.34 11.84 17.97
CA SER A 326 -5.01 11.54 17.42
C SER A 326 -4.67 12.34 16.17
N LYS A 327 -5.59 12.49 15.22
CA LYS A 327 -5.33 13.21 13.95
C LYS A 327 -5.03 14.69 14.18
N ALA A 328 -5.83 15.37 14.99
CA ALA A 328 -5.60 16.76 15.35
C ALA A 328 -4.27 16.95 16.10
N THR A 329 -4.00 16.07 17.06
CA THR A 329 -2.71 16.08 17.79
C THR A 329 -1.55 15.90 16.83
N ASN A 330 -1.59 14.88 15.97
CA ASN A 330 -0.52 14.58 15.01
C ASN A 330 -0.29 15.74 14.03
N LEU A 331 -1.34 16.44 13.57
CA LEU A 331 -1.15 17.63 12.75
C LEU A 331 -0.46 18.77 13.53
N GLY A 332 -0.82 18.99 14.79
CA GLY A 332 -0.10 19.95 15.64
C GLY A 332 1.38 19.60 15.82
N LEU A 333 1.70 18.32 15.99
CA LEU A 333 3.09 17.84 16.04
C LEU A 333 3.83 18.03 14.71
N LEU A 334 3.17 17.76 13.58
CA LEU A 334 3.72 17.99 12.25
C LEU A 334 4.04 19.47 12.01
N LYS A 335 3.18 20.37 12.50
CA LYS A 335 3.39 21.82 12.45
C LYS A 335 4.58 22.25 13.30
N GLN A 336 4.75 21.67 14.48
CA GLN A 336 5.93 21.90 15.31
C GLN A 336 7.22 21.50 14.55
N ILE A 337 7.22 20.30 13.94
CA ILE A 337 8.37 19.83 13.14
C ILE A 337 8.60 20.69 11.90
N GLN A 338 7.54 21.16 11.23
CA GLN A 338 7.63 22.02 10.06
C GLN A 338 8.41 23.30 10.36
N LYS A 339 8.14 23.95 11.50
CA LYS A 339 8.82 25.19 11.91
C LYS A 339 10.34 25.00 12.03
N GLU A 340 10.77 23.80 12.39
CA GLU A 340 12.18 23.42 12.50
C GLU A 340 12.80 23.07 11.14
N LEU A 341 12.11 22.27 10.31
CA LEU A 341 12.68 21.70 9.08
C LEU A 341 12.53 22.59 7.83
N LYS A 342 11.43 23.34 7.71
CA LYS A 342 11.08 24.18 6.54
C LYS A 342 11.09 23.47 5.17
N SER A 343 11.22 22.14 5.13
CA SER A 343 11.31 21.34 3.90
C SER A 343 9.95 20.99 3.28
N TYR A 344 8.87 21.08 4.06
CA TYR A 344 7.50 20.85 3.65
C TYR A 344 6.56 21.89 4.30
N LYS A 345 5.31 21.93 3.86
CA LYS A 345 4.23 22.66 4.52
C LYS A 345 3.17 21.71 5.10
N THR A 346 2.35 22.21 6.00
CA THR A 346 1.18 21.55 6.57
C THR A 346 -0.02 22.44 6.29
N PRO A 347 -1.23 21.89 6.26
CA PRO A 347 -2.43 22.69 6.05
C PRO A 347 -2.52 23.90 6.98
N GLU A 348 -2.73 25.09 6.41
CA GLU A 348 -2.84 26.34 7.15
C GLU A 348 -4.15 26.44 7.93
N TYR A 349 -4.19 27.38 8.88
CA TYR A 349 -5.36 27.70 9.70
C TYR A 349 -5.92 26.47 10.41
N ALA A 350 -5.03 25.63 10.95
CA ALA A 350 -5.45 24.41 11.59
C ALA A 350 -5.82 24.62 13.05
N PHE A 351 -6.99 24.12 13.44
CA PHE A 351 -7.45 24.09 14.83
C PHE A 351 -8.29 22.85 15.08
N ALA A 352 -8.55 22.55 16.35
CA ALA A 352 -9.38 21.42 16.75
C ALA A 352 -10.59 21.87 17.56
N ILE A 353 -11.74 21.26 17.28
CA ILE A 353 -12.94 21.28 18.11
C ILE A 353 -12.79 20.13 19.12
N PRO A 354 -12.75 20.40 20.44
CA PRO A 354 -12.52 19.37 21.45
C PRO A 354 -13.73 18.45 21.67
N PHE A 355 -13.47 17.31 22.31
CA PHE A 355 -14.45 16.28 22.69
C PHE A 355 -15.60 16.82 23.53
N TYR A 356 -15.36 17.89 24.29
CA TYR A 356 -16.38 18.62 25.02
C TYR A 356 -17.62 18.91 24.17
N TYR A 357 -17.44 19.43 22.95
CA TYR A 357 -18.58 19.81 22.10
C TYR A 357 -19.33 18.62 21.52
N PHE A 358 -18.65 17.48 21.30
CA PHE A 358 -19.31 16.24 20.91
C PHE A 358 -20.17 15.68 22.05
N ASP A 359 -19.64 15.70 23.28
CA ASP A 359 -20.37 15.28 24.47
C ASP A 359 -21.58 16.19 24.76
N GLN A 360 -21.40 17.52 24.63
CA GLN A 360 -22.52 18.47 24.75
C GLN A 360 -23.57 18.27 23.67
N HIS A 361 -23.16 18.02 22.42
CA HIS A 361 -24.11 17.78 21.33
C HIS A 361 -25.02 16.57 21.61
N ILE A 362 -24.48 15.51 22.21
CA ILE A 362 -25.26 14.34 22.64
C ILE A 362 -26.26 14.72 23.75
N LYS A 363 -25.82 15.51 24.73
CA LYS A 363 -26.65 15.94 25.88
C LYS A 363 -27.76 16.91 25.46
N ASP A 364 -27.40 17.96 24.72
CA ASP A 364 -28.30 19.04 24.29
C ASP A 364 -29.42 18.53 23.36
N ASN A 365 -29.14 17.47 22.59
CA ASN A 365 -30.12 16.85 21.69
C ASN A 365 -30.76 15.57 22.27
N HIS A 366 -30.50 15.26 23.54
CA HIS A 366 -31.08 14.11 24.27
C HIS A 366 -30.89 12.76 23.55
N PHE A 367 -29.68 12.49 23.05
CA PHE A 367 -29.39 11.27 22.28
C PHE A 367 -29.07 10.04 23.12
N GLN A 368 -28.90 10.18 24.44
CA GLN A 368 -28.43 9.07 25.28
C GLN A 368 -29.31 7.83 25.21
N ASP A 369 -30.64 7.98 25.25
CA ASP A 369 -31.55 6.83 25.21
C ASP A 369 -31.43 6.06 23.88
N LYS A 370 -31.36 6.78 22.75
CA LYS A 370 -31.14 6.17 21.43
C LYS A 370 -29.77 5.48 21.32
N ILE A 371 -28.75 6.06 21.95
CA ILE A 371 -27.41 5.45 22.00
C ILE A 371 -27.45 4.15 22.80
N ASN A 372 -28.13 4.13 23.95
CA ASN A 372 -28.30 2.93 24.77
C ASN A 372 -29.06 1.83 24.01
N GLU A 373 -30.09 2.19 23.24
CA GLU A 373 -30.79 1.27 22.36
C GLU A 373 -29.86 0.63 21.32
N LEU A 374 -28.95 1.41 20.71
CA LEU A 374 -27.96 0.89 19.76
C LEU A 374 -26.99 -0.10 20.42
N TYR A 375 -26.55 0.18 21.65
CA TYR A 375 -25.65 -0.72 22.39
C TYR A 375 -26.34 -2.02 22.82
N ALA A 376 -27.66 -2.00 23.00
CA ALA A 376 -28.45 -3.18 23.35
C ALA A 376 -28.71 -4.12 22.15
N ILE A 377 -28.44 -3.69 20.90
CA ILE A 377 -28.65 -4.52 19.72
C ILE A 377 -27.69 -5.73 19.78
N PRO A 378 -28.21 -6.98 19.65
CA PRO A 378 -27.35 -8.17 19.62
C PRO A 378 -26.31 -8.11 18.50
N LYS A 379 -25.06 -8.48 18.81
CA LYS A 379 -23.92 -8.35 17.87
C LYS A 379 -24.07 -9.17 16.58
N ASP A 380 -24.89 -10.21 16.60
CA ASP A 380 -25.22 -11.04 15.44
C ASP A 380 -26.34 -10.45 14.57
N SER A 381 -27.05 -9.43 15.05
CA SER A 381 -28.15 -8.74 14.35
C SER A 381 -27.63 -7.65 13.40
N VAL A 382 -26.71 -8.02 12.51
CA VAL A 382 -25.96 -7.10 11.63
C VAL A 382 -26.85 -6.14 10.84
N LYS A 383 -27.89 -6.64 10.16
CA LYS A 383 -28.81 -5.81 9.36
C LYS A 383 -29.62 -4.83 10.19
N LEU A 384 -30.04 -5.25 11.39
CA LEU A 384 -30.76 -4.40 12.32
C LEU A 384 -29.83 -3.28 12.80
N LEU A 385 -28.62 -3.63 13.25
CA LEU A 385 -27.62 -2.65 13.69
C LEU A 385 -27.30 -1.63 12.60
N GLU A 386 -27.05 -2.07 11.36
CA GLU A 386 -26.78 -1.18 10.24
C GLU A 386 -27.95 -0.21 9.96
N LYS A 387 -29.18 -0.73 9.96
CA LYS A 387 -30.40 0.07 9.77
C LYS A 387 -30.57 1.12 10.88
N GLU A 388 -30.45 0.72 12.15
CA GLU A 388 -30.67 1.62 13.28
C GLU A 388 -29.53 2.66 13.39
N LEU A 389 -28.27 2.27 13.12
CA LEU A 389 -27.17 3.23 13.00
C LEU A 389 -27.41 4.24 11.87
N LYS A 390 -27.90 3.79 10.71
CA LYS A 390 -28.24 4.70 9.59
C LYS A 390 -29.36 5.68 9.98
N ALA A 391 -30.38 5.21 10.69
CA ALA A 391 -31.46 6.06 11.18
C ALA A 391 -30.95 7.08 12.23
N PHE A 392 -30.08 6.65 13.14
CA PHE A 392 -29.49 7.52 14.13
C PHE A 392 -28.57 8.57 13.51
N ARG A 393 -27.75 8.20 12.52
CA ARG A 393 -26.95 9.17 11.73
C ARG A 393 -27.82 10.24 11.08
N LYS A 394 -28.97 9.87 10.52
CA LYS A 394 -29.93 10.85 9.96
C LYS A 394 -30.47 11.78 11.04
N THR A 395 -30.72 11.26 12.25
CA THR A 395 -31.12 12.07 13.41
C THR A 395 -30.03 13.08 13.78
N VAL A 396 -28.77 12.64 13.91
CA VAL A 396 -27.62 13.52 14.20
C VAL A 396 -27.50 14.61 13.14
N LYS A 397 -27.59 14.27 11.85
CA LYS A 397 -27.48 15.24 10.73
C LYS A 397 -28.59 16.31 10.70
N ASN A 398 -29.72 16.06 11.35
CA ASN A 398 -30.86 16.98 11.38
C ASN A 398 -31.02 17.70 12.74
N SER A 399 -30.02 17.57 13.61
CA SER A 399 -30.05 18.10 14.96
C SER A 399 -29.35 19.46 15.06
N LYS A 400 -29.53 20.15 16.19
CA LYS A 400 -28.99 21.50 16.35
C LYS A 400 -27.55 21.44 16.85
N VAL A 401 -26.67 22.24 16.25
CA VAL A 401 -25.34 22.52 16.80
C VAL A 401 -25.44 23.70 17.76
N ASN A 402 -24.64 23.68 18.83
CA ASN A 402 -24.56 24.78 19.79
C ASN A 402 -24.24 26.11 19.05
N PRO A 403 -25.11 27.15 19.15
CA PRO A 403 -24.91 28.40 18.42
C PRO A 403 -23.63 29.16 18.80
N GLU A 404 -23.19 29.07 20.06
CA GLU A 404 -21.95 29.70 20.50
C GLU A 404 -20.73 29.02 19.88
N LEU A 405 -20.76 27.70 19.73
CA LEU A 405 -19.71 26.97 19.01
C LEU A 405 -19.65 27.40 17.54
N LEU A 406 -20.79 27.44 16.85
CA LEU A 406 -20.85 27.87 15.45
C LEU A 406 -20.26 29.26 15.28
N LYS A 407 -20.68 30.21 16.13
CA LYS A 407 -20.15 31.57 16.15
C LYS A 407 -18.63 31.59 16.37
N LYS A 408 -18.10 30.87 17.37
CA LYS A 408 -16.65 30.78 17.62
C LYS A 408 -15.87 30.28 16.40
N ILE A 409 -16.41 29.27 15.71
CA ILE A 409 -15.76 28.70 14.52
C ILE A 409 -15.82 29.68 13.36
N GLU A 410 -16.98 30.26 13.09
CA GLU A 410 -17.17 31.23 12.01
C GLU A 410 -16.33 32.47 12.22
N GLU A 411 -16.25 33.02 13.43
CA GLU A 411 -15.36 34.13 13.77
C GLU A 411 -13.89 33.77 13.51
N LYS A 412 -13.45 32.58 13.93
CA LYS A 412 -12.07 32.12 13.68
C LYS A 412 -11.77 31.96 12.18
N LEU A 413 -12.72 31.43 11.41
CA LEU A 413 -12.57 31.23 9.97
C LEU A 413 -12.64 32.54 9.19
N ASN A 414 -13.46 33.51 9.61
CA ASN A 414 -13.60 34.83 8.99
C ASN A 414 -12.51 35.84 9.43
N ALA A 415 -11.66 35.50 10.40
CA ALA A 415 -10.52 36.32 10.80
C ALA A 415 -9.42 36.43 9.73
N GLN A 416 -9.59 35.75 8.60
CA GLN A 416 -8.69 35.75 7.45
C GLN A 416 -9.51 35.82 6.15
N ASN A 417 -8.88 36.25 5.05
CA ASN A 417 -9.52 36.37 3.73
C ASN A 417 -8.81 35.54 2.63
N ASP A 418 -7.77 34.79 2.98
CA ASP A 418 -6.92 34.06 2.04
C ASP A 418 -7.61 32.79 1.51
N PHE A 419 -8.45 32.16 2.33
CA PHE A 419 -9.07 30.87 2.02
C PHE A 419 -10.57 30.86 2.36
N LYS A 420 -11.35 30.24 1.48
CA LYS A 420 -12.79 30.00 1.71
C LYS A 420 -13.12 28.55 2.04
N ASN A 421 -12.30 27.60 1.59
CA ASN A 421 -12.58 26.17 1.71
C ASN A 421 -11.85 25.58 2.92
N PHE A 422 -12.58 24.96 3.85
CA PHE A 422 -12.03 24.34 5.05
C PHE A 422 -12.48 22.89 5.17
N ARG A 423 -11.53 21.99 5.42
CA ARG A 423 -11.78 20.57 5.62
C ARG A 423 -11.97 20.29 7.11
N PHE A 424 -13.09 19.67 7.44
CA PHE A 424 -13.44 19.14 8.75
C PHE A 424 -13.20 17.63 8.71
N ARG A 425 -12.25 17.15 9.52
CA ARG A 425 -11.85 15.75 9.62
C ARG A 425 -12.16 15.22 11.02
N SER A 426 -12.63 13.98 11.10
CA SER A 426 -12.70 13.27 12.37
C SER A 426 -11.33 13.23 13.05
N SER A 427 -11.32 13.31 14.37
CA SER A 427 -10.15 13.08 15.20
C SER A 427 -10.60 12.45 16.51
N THR A 428 -10.59 11.11 16.57
CA THR A 428 -11.07 10.37 17.75
C THR A 428 -9.92 10.00 18.69
N ASN A 429 -10.25 9.62 19.93
CA ASN A 429 -9.29 8.98 20.86
C ASN A 429 -9.07 7.48 20.58
N ALA A 430 -9.87 6.89 19.68
CA ALA A 430 -9.68 5.52 19.23
C ALA A 430 -8.74 5.42 18.02
N GLU A 431 -8.72 6.43 17.16
CA GLU A 431 -7.86 6.45 15.97
C GLU A 431 -6.37 6.36 16.33
N ASP A 432 -5.64 5.57 15.56
CA ASP A 432 -4.17 5.44 15.61
C ASP A 432 -3.63 4.97 16.98
N MET A 433 -4.45 4.27 17.78
CA MET A 433 -4.01 3.59 19.00
C MET A 433 -3.18 2.36 18.63
N GLU A 434 -2.25 1.97 19.52
CA GLU A 434 -1.46 0.76 19.35
C GLU A 434 -2.35 -0.48 19.17
N GLY A 435 -2.28 -1.11 18.00
CA GLY A 435 -3.11 -2.27 17.64
C GLY A 435 -4.47 -1.93 17.00
N PHE A 436 -4.82 -0.66 16.81
CA PHE A 436 -6.05 -0.23 16.12
C PHE A 436 -5.77 0.90 15.13
N ASN A 437 -5.96 0.63 13.83
CA ASN A 437 -5.86 1.65 12.80
C ASN A 437 -7.26 2.00 12.26
N GLY A 438 -7.66 3.26 12.47
CA GLY A 438 -8.96 3.80 12.05
C GLY A 438 -9.04 4.24 10.59
N ALA A 439 -8.21 3.68 9.70
CA ALA A 439 -8.19 4.02 8.28
C ALA A 439 -9.57 3.85 7.64
N GLY A 440 -10.10 4.92 7.06
CA GLY A 440 -11.36 4.89 6.32
C GLY A 440 -12.64 4.68 7.14
N LEU A 441 -12.58 4.70 8.49
CA LEU A 441 -13.77 4.44 9.33
C LEU A 441 -14.73 5.62 9.39
N TYR A 442 -14.19 6.81 9.50
CA TYR A 442 -14.93 8.05 9.71
C TYR A 442 -14.91 8.92 8.46
N ASP A 443 -15.88 9.84 8.37
CA ASP A 443 -16.04 10.71 7.22
C ASP A 443 -15.34 12.06 7.44
N SER A 444 -15.13 12.80 6.37
CA SER A 444 -14.61 14.17 6.43
C SER A 444 -15.36 15.03 5.42
N LYS A 445 -15.64 16.28 5.77
CA LYS A 445 -16.47 17.18 4.96
C LYS A 445 -15.79 18.52 4.75
N THR A 446 -16.02 19.14 3.60
CA THR A 446 -15.55 20.50 3.32
C THR A 446 -16.69 21.50 3.55
N ALA A 447 -16.42 22.54 4.33
CA ALA A 447 -17.25 23.73 4.42
C ALA A 447 -16.63 24.87 3.58
N ILE A 448 -17.47 25.76 3.07
CA ILE A 448 -17.07 26.94 2.30
C ILE A 448 -17.66 28.18 2.96
N ILE A 449 -16.82 29.14 3.32
CA ILE A 449 -17.27 30.41 3.91
C ILE A 449 -18.24 31.11 2.97
N GLY A 450 -19.44 31.44 3.48
CA GLY A 450 -20.51 32.12 2.74
C GLY A 450 -21.35 31.22 1.82
N ASP A 451 -21.10 29.91 1.79
CA ASP A 451 -21.88 28.95 1.00
C ASP A 451 -23.08 28.43 1.80
N THR A 452 -24.28 28.47 1.20
CA THR A 452 -25.54 28.07 1.84
C THR A 452 -25.70 26.55 1.93
N GLU A 453 -24.99 25.78 1.09
CA GLU A 453 -25.05 24.33 1.04
C GLU A 453 -23.91 23.65 1.79
N LYS A 454 -22.70 24.20 1.71
CA LYS A 454 -21.50 23.69 2.37
C LYS A 454 -21.18 24.51 3.62
N THR A 455 -22.15 24.58 4.55
CA THR A 455 -22.01 25.34 5.80
C THR A 455 -21.10 24.64 6.82
N VAL A 456 -20.56 25.43 7.77
CA VAL A 456 -19.81 24.92 8.93
C VAL A 456 -20.64 23.92 9.74
N GLU A 457 -21.91 24.25 9.99
CA GLU A 457 -22.84 23.39 10.71
C GLU A 457 -23.00 22.01 10.05
N LYS A 458 -23.32 21.99 8.74
CA LYS A 458 -23.46 20.74 7.98
C LYS A 458 -22.17 19.92 8.00
N ALA A 459 -21.00 20.57 7.97
CA ALA A 459 -19.71 19.88 8.03
C ALA A 459 -19.45 19.22 9.40
N ILE A 460 -19.74 19.90 10.51
CA ILE A 460 -19.61 19.35 11.86
C ILE A 460 -20.56 18.16 12.05
N LEU A 461 -21.83 18.33 11.67
CA LEU A 461 -22.84 17.27 11.79
C LEU A 461 -22.51 16.05 10.95
N GLU A 462 -21.96 16.22 9.73
CA GLU A 462 -21.50 15.10 8.91
C GLU A 462 -20.37 14.33 9.63
N VAL A 463 -19.37 15.04 10.15
CA VAL A 463 -18.25 14.42 10.88
C VAL A 463 -18.76 13.69 12.14
N TRP A 464 -19.52 14.34 13.01
CA TRP A 464 -20.07 13.70 14.22
C TRP A 464 -20.99 12.52 13.90
N SER A 465 -21.80 12.60 12.86
CA SER A 465 -22.62 11.47 12.43
C SER A 465 -21.76 10.26 12.03
N SER A 466 -20.56 10.49 11.49
CA SER A 466 -19.68 9.41 11.04
C SER A 466 -19.11 8.58 12.20
N PHE A 467 -19.16 9.07 13.44
CA PHE A 467 -18.86 8.26 14.63
C PHE A 467 -19.71 6.98 14.70
N TRP A 468 -20.94 7.09 14.21
CA TRP A 468 -21.97 6.06 14.15
C TRP A 468 -22.03 5.36 12.79
N ASN A 469 -21.00 5.49 11.95
CA ASN A 469 -20.88 4.67 10.76
C ASN A 469 -20.85 3.20 11.17
N PHE A 470 -21.60 2.35 10.47
CA PHE A 470 -21.64 0.92 10.73
C PHE A 470 -20.23 0.29 10.78
N ARG A 471 -19.37 0.63 9.82
CA ARG A 471 -17.96 0.20 9.80
C ARG A 471 -17.16 0.69 11.02
N ALA A 472 -17.38 1.92 11.48
CA ALA A 472 -16.67 2.46 12.64
C ALA A 472 -17.14 1.79 13.94
N PHE A 473 -18.45 1.56 14.06
CA PHE A 473 -19.06 0.85 15.18
C PHE A 473 -18.54 -0.59 15.26
N GLN A 474 -18.62 -1.35 14.15
CA GLN A 474 -18.16 -2.73 14.10
C GLN A 474 -16.67 -2.87 14.42
N GLU A 475 -15.83 -1.96 13.95
CA GLU A 475 -14.39 -2.02 14.23
C GLU A 475 -14.10 -1.79 15.72
N ARG A 476 -14.77 -0.83 16.37
CA ARG A 476 -14.64 -0.66 17.82
C ARG A 476 -15.03 -1.94 18.56
N ASP A 477 -16.16 -2.54 18.19
CA ASP A 477 -16.63 -3.82 18.71
C ASP A 477 -15.62 -4.97 18.48
N LEU A 478 -15.04 -5.03 17.28
CA LEU A 478 -14.10 -6.08 16.87
C LEU A 478 -12.85 -6.07 17.74
N PHE A 479 -12.37 -4.89 18.09
CA PHE A 479 -11.17 -4.66 18.91
C PHE A 479 -11.47 -4.52 20.41
N GLY A 480 -12.74 -4.66 20.82
CA GLY A 480 -13.14 -4.55 22.22
C GLY A 480 -13.05 -3.13 22.78
N ILE A 481 -13.10 -2.11 21.94
CA ILE A 481 -13.11 -0.71 22.38
C ILE A 481 -14.49 -0.40 22.96
N ASP A 482 -14.51 0.03 24.21
CA ASP A 482 -15.73 0.50 24.85
C ASP A 482 -16.25 1.76 24.12
N HIS A 483 -17.50 1.68 23.65
CA HIS A 483 -18.09 2.73 22.83
C HIS A 483 -18.29 4.03 23.62
N GLU A 484 -18.55 3.96 24.93
CA GLU A 484 -18.83 5.13 25.79
C GLU A 484 -17.56 5.93 26.12
N SER A 485 -16.43 5.24 26.27
CA SER A 485 -15.12 5.87 26.47
C SER A 485 -14.58 6.56 25.21
N CYS A 486 -15.12 6.22 24.04
CA CYS A 486 -14.71 6.79 22.76
C CYS A 486 -15.37 8.15 22.51
N ALA A 487 -14.60 9.12 22.03
CA ALA A 487 -15.09 10.46 21.70
C ALA A 487 -14.52 10.97 20.37
N MET A 488 -15.20 11.94 19.77
CA MET A 488 -14.83 12.53 18.49
C MET A 488 -14.58 14.03 18.61
N GLY A 489 -13.34 14.43 18.38
CA GLY A 489 -12.96 15.79 18.09
C GLY A 489 -13.04 16.03 16.58
N VAL A 490 -12.93 17.30 16.19
CA VAL A 490 -12.92 17.67 14.77
C VAL A 490 -11.70 18.49 14.47
N LEU A 491 -10.84 17.97 13.60
CA LEU A 491 -9.72 18.71 13.03
C LEU A 491 -10.24 19.58 11.88
N VAL A 492 -10.03 20.89 11.98
CA VAL A 492 -10.35 21.86 10.93
C VAL A 492 -9.06 22.42 10.38
N HIS A 493 -8.92 22.50 9.06
CA HIS A 493 -7.80 23.15 8.38
C HIS A 493 -8.18 23.58 6.97
N ARG A 494 -7.36 24.39 6.30
CA ARG A 494 -7.56 24.75 4.88
C ARG A 494 -7.73 23.50 3.99
N SER A 495 -8.74 23.51 3.12
CA SER A 495 -8.93 22.49 2.08
C SER A 495 -8.17 22.86 0.80
N PHE A 496 -7.80 21.86 0.00
CA PHE A 496 -7.01 22.04 -1.21
C PHE A 496 -7.82 21.54 -2.41
N PRO A 497 -8.31 22.43 -3.29
CA PRO A 497 -9.05 22.02 -4.49
C PRO A 497 -8.14 21.73 -5.70
N ASP A 498 -6.90 22.25 -5.72
CA ASP A 498 -6.05 22.28 -6.92
C ASP A 498 -4.79 21.41 -6.76
N GLU A 499 -4.97 20.17 -6.32
CA GLU A 499 -3.87 19.22 -6.14
C GLU A 499 -3.29 18.80 -7.49
N LYS A 500 -1.96 18.79 -7.65
CA LYS A 500 -1.31 18.21 -8.85
C LYS A 500 -1.06 16.72 -8.67
N ALA A 501 -0.74 16.32 -7.44
CA ALA A 501 -0.57 14.93 -7.05
C ALA A 501 -0.95 14.79 -5.58
N ASN A 502 -1.65 13.72 -5.24
CA ASN A 502 -1.87 13.31 -3.86
C ASN A 502 -1.30 11.91 -3.65
N GLY A 503 -0.75 11.66 -2.46
CA GLY A 503 0.00 10.44 -2.21
C GLY A 503 -0.10 9.96 -0.78
N VAL A 504 0.17 8.67 -0.61
CA VAL A 504 0.44 8.03 0.68
C VAL A 504 1.81 7.38 0.60
N LEU A 505 2.63 7.57 1.64
CA LEU A 505 3.91 6.86 1.76
C LEU A 505 4.04 6.18 3.11
N VAL A 506 4.74 5.06 3.11
CA VAL A 506 5.20 4.37 4.31
C VAL A 506 6.71 4.51 4.40
N THR A 507 7.24 4.85 5.58
CA THR A 507 8.70 5.00 5.81
C THR A 507 9.41 3.65 5.98
N ARG A 508 9.01 2.66 5.17
CA ARG A 508 9.61 1.33 5.08
C ARG A 508 9.57 0.85 3.65
N ASN A 509 10.56 0.07 3.25
CA ASN A 509 10.51 -0.70 2.02
C ASN A 509 9.67 -1.97 2.24
N LEU A 510 8.47 -2.01 1.64
CA LEU A 510 7.55 -3.15 1.78
C LEU A 510 7.93 -4.35 0.90
N TYR A 511 8.91 -4.20 0.01
CA TYR A 511 9.28 -5.19 -1.00
C TYR A 511 10.72 -5.69 -0.91
N ARG A 512 11.58 -4.99 -0.17
CA ARG A 512 12.95 -5.40 0.14
C ARG A 512 13.25 -5.08 1.59
N ASP A 513 12.77 -5.94 2.48
CA ASP A 513 12.87 -5.84 3.94
C ASP A 513 14.29 -5.53 4.47
N ARG A 514 15.33 -6.03 3.81
CA ARG A 514 16.74 -5.78 4.15
C ARG A 514 17.21 -4.35 3.86
N TYR A 515 16.47 -3.58 3.08
CA TYR A 515 16.84 -2.22 2.68
C TYR A 515 15.91 -1.22 3.34
N ALA A 516 16.47 -0.37 4.21
CA ALA A 516 15.77 0.81 4.68
C ALA A 516 15.36 1.70 3.49
N GLY A 517 14.16 2.28 3.56
CA GLY A 517 13.59 2.97 2.43
C GLY A 517 12.17 3.45 2.67
N ILE A 518 11.52 3.93 1.60
CA ILE A 518 10.10 4.30 1.62
C ILE A 518 9.34 3.54 0.54
N THR A 519 8.05 3.31 0.74
CA THR A 519 7.12 2.81 -0.28
C THR A 519 6.04 3.85 -0.49
N VAL A 520 5.72 4.20 -1.74
CA VAL A 520 4.89 5.35 -2.09
C VAL A 520 3.83 4.96 -3.10
N ASN A 521 2.59 5.39 -2.86
CA ASN A 521 1.52 5.41 -3.86
C ASN A 521 1.12 6.85 -4.17
N VAL A 522 0.92 7.17 -5.46
CA VAL A 522 0.57 8.53 -5.90
C VAL A 522 -0.53 8.50 -6.95
N GLN A 523 -1.52 9.38 -6.81
CA GLN A 523 -2.56 9.64 -7.79
C GLN A 523 -2.49 11.06 -8.34
N LEU A 524 -2.96 11.19 -9.59
CA LEU A 524 -3.06 12.47 -10.27
C LEU A 524 -4.25 13.25 -9.72
N GLY A 525 -4.07 14.53 -9.44
CA GLY A 525 -5.16 15.38 -8.95
C GLY A 525 -5.68 14.95 -7.57
N GLU A 526 -7.00 15.02 -7.40
CA GLU A 526 -7.72 14.67 -6.18
C GLU A 526 -8.17 13.20 -6.12
N GLU A 527 -7.85 12.38 -7.13
CA GLU A 527 -8.22 10.96 -7.16
C GLU A 527 -7.70 10.21 -5.93
N SER A 528 -8.55 9.41 -5.29
CA SER A 528 -8.20 8.79 -4.02
C SER A 528 -7.14 7.70 -4.19
N VAL A 529 -6.02 7.82 -3.48
CA VAL A 529 -4.99 6.76 -3.43
C VAL A 529 -5.46 5.52 -2.68
N VAL A 530 -6.24 5.72 -1.63
CA VAL A 530 -6.62 4.66 -0.66
C VAL A 530 -7.94 3.97 -1.00
N LYS A 531 -8.76 4.61 -1.85
CA LYS A 531 -10.03 4.14 -2.38
C LYS A 531 -10.23 4.67 -3.82
N PRO A 532 -9.40 4.25 -4.79
CA PRO A 532 -9.53 4.72 -6.16
C PRO A 532 -10.83 4.22 -6.79
N GLU A 533 -11.32 4.93 -7.80
CA GLU A 533 -12.42 4.43 -8.64
C GLU A 533 -12.04 3.09 -9.32
N PRO A 534 -13.01 2.19 -9.58
CA PRO A 534 -12.74 0.90 -10.20
C PRO A 534 -11.93 1.02 -11.51
N GLY A 535 -10.86 0.24 -11.63
CA GLY A 535 -9.97 0.24 -12.79
C GLY A 535 -8.90 1.34 -12.80
N VAL A 536 -8.94 2.28 -11.85
CA VAL A 536 -7.90 3.30 -11.72
C VAL A 536 -6.66 2.72 -11.00
N THR A 537 -5.50 2.81 -11.66
CA THR A 537 -4.20 2.39 -11.12
C THR A 537 -3.39 3.62 -10.73
N CYS A 538 -2.72 3.59 -9.58
CA CYS A 538 -1.83 4.67 -9.13
C CYS A 538 -0.38 4.42 -9.57
N ASP A 539 0.48 5.43 -9.42
CA ASP A 539 1.91 5.17 -9.33
C ASP A 539 2.17 4.36 -8.05
N GLU A 540 3.01 3.35 -8.15
CA GLU A 540 3.57 2.63 -7.00
C GLU A 540 5.05 2.47 -7.22
N PHE A 541 5.84 2.92 -6.25
CA PHE A 541 7.28 2.74 -6.27
C PHE A 541 7.84 2.65 -4.85
N TYR A 542 9.04 2.09 -4.73
CA TYR A 542 9.80 2.14 -3.49
C TYR A 542 11.17 2.77 -3.74
N CYS A 543 11.69 3.42 -2.70
CA CYS A 543 12.99 4.07 -2.74
C CYS A 543 13.90 3.49 -1.67
N HIS A 544 15.17 3.33 -1.98
CA HIS A 544 16.18 2.86 -1.04
C HIS A 544 17.57 3.35 -1.44
N ASN A 545 18.53 3.23 -0.53
CA ASN A 545 19.94 3.40 -0.85
C ASN A 545 20.53 2.04 -1.25
N PHE A 546 21.07 1.93 -2.46
CA PHE A 546 21.62 0.67 -2.97
C PHE A 546 22.91 0.25 -2.26
N ASN A 547 23.75 1.23 -1.96
CA ASN A 547 25.00 1.05 -1.22
C ASN A 547 24.96 1.88 0.06
N GLY A 548 25.68 1.46 1.11
CA GLY A 548 25.86 2.25 2.34
C GLY A 548 26.43 3.67 2.11
N PHE A 549 26.87 3.95 0.87
CA PHE A 549 27.38 5.24 0.39
C PHE A 549 26.34 6.11 -0.36
N GLY A 550 25.06 5.74 -0.44
CA GLY A 550 24.00 6.70 -0.75
C GLY A 550 23.57 6.89 -2.22
N SER A 551 23.69 5.87 -3.08
CA SER A 551 23.01 5.89 -4.39
C SER A 551 21.50 5.72 -4.17
N PHE A 552 20.76 6.83 -4.25
CA PHE A 552 19.31 6.88 -4.19
C PHE A 552 18.72 6.15 -5.40
N VAL A 553 17.88 5.14 -5.13
CA VAL A 553 17.23 4.33 -6.16
C VAL A 553 15.73 4.46 -6.03
N VAL A 554 15.05 4.62 -7.17
CA VAL A 554 13.59 4.54 -7.29
C VAL A 554 13.25 3.38 -8.20
N ASP A 555 12.31 2.56 -7.78
CA ASP A 555 11.92 1.35 -8.48
C ASP A 555 10.40 1.24 -8.58
N TYR A 556 9.87 1.35 -9.81
CA TYR A 556 8.44 1.36 -10.08
C TYR A 556 7.85 -0.05 -10.15
N ARG A 557 6.65 -0.19 -9.59
CA ARG A 557 5.79 -1.39 -9.63
C ARG A 557 4.51 -1.16 -10.43
N SER A 558 3.99 0.06 -10.42
CA SER A 558 2.92 0.49 -11.33
C SER A 558 3.08 1.97 -11.66
N THR A 559 2.49 2.37 -12.78
CA THR A 559 2.36 3.78 -13.17
C THR A 559 0.90 4.11 -13.40
N SER A 560 0.54 5.37 -13.15
CA SER A 560 -0.85 5.79 -13.07
C SER A 560 -1.57 5.66 -14.41
N SER A 561 -2.77 5.08 -14.37
CA SER A 561 -3.67 5.05 -15.52
C SER A 561 -4.18 6.43 -15.90
N LEU A 562 -4.22 7.37 -14.95
CA LEU A 562 -4.67 8.75 -15.17
C LEU A 562 -3.60 9.64 -15.80
N ASN A 563 -2.35 9.17 -15.89
CA ASN A 563 -1.24 9.91 -16.48
C ASN A 563 -0.66 9.20 -17.71
N SER A 564 -1.51 8.54 -18.50
CA SER A 564 -1.10 7.80 -19.71
C SER A 564 0.00 6.76 -19.46
N GLY A 565 0.01 6.12 -18.28
CA GLY A 565 1.01 5.15 -17.89
C GLY A 565 2.39 5.74 -17.56
N LYS A 566 2.54 7.07 -17.45
CA LYS A 566 3.78 7.75 -17.07
C LYS A 566 3.79 8.11 -15.58
N PRO A 567 4.96 8.18 -14.93
CA PRO A 567 5.05 8.67 -13.56
C PRO A 567 4.51 10.10 -13.40
N ILE A 568 3.82 10.34 -12.29
CA ILE A 568 3.26 11.61 -11.86
C ILE A 568 4.35 12.49 -11.24
N LEU A 569 5.19 11.90 -10.39
CA LEU A 569 6.26 12.63 -9.69
C LEU A 569 7.57 12.62 -10.47
N THR A 570 8.31 13.73 -10.36
CA THR A 570 9.69 13.79 -10.85
C THR A 570 10.65 13.13 -9.85
N GLU A 571 11.84 12.73 -10.31
CA GLU A 571 12.86 12.15 -9.43
C GLU A 571 13.25 13.09 -8.27
N THR A 572 13.32 14.39 -8.53
CA THR A 572 13.58 15.42 -7.50
C THR A 572 12.48 15.46 -6.44
N GLU A 573 11.22 15.36 -6.86
CA GLU A 573 10.07 15.28 -5.95
C GLU A 573 10.14 14.01 -5.10
N ILE A 574 10.43 12.87 -5.72
CA ILE A 574 10.55 11.59 -5.01
C ILE A 574 11.73 11.63 -4.01
N LYS A 575 12.88 12.17 -4.43
CA LYS A 575 14.04 12.32 -3.54
C LYS A 575 13.73 13.20 -2.34
N LYS A 576 12.96 14.28 -2.54
CA LYS A 576 12.51 15.13 -1.44
C LYS A 576 11.68 14.36 -0.41
N LEU A 577 10.77 13.48 -0.85
CA LEU A 577 10.01 12.59 0.06
C LEU A 577 10.93 11.61 0.79
N PHE A 578 11.89 11.02 0.08
CA PHE A 578 12.85 10.08 0.65
C PHE A 578 13.72 10.72 1.74
N ASP A 579 14.27 11.91 1.47
CA ASP A 579 15.18 12.60 2.39
C ASP A 579 14.48 13.07 3.68
N ILE A 580 13.22 13.54 3.59
CA ILE A 580 12.49 14.04 4.78
C ILE A 580 11.95 12.93 5.67
N SER A 581 11.63 11.77 5.08
CA SER A 581 10.93 10.66 5.75
C SER A 581 11.62 10.16 7.03
N PRO A 582 12.91 9.79 7.04
CA PRO A 582 13.56 9.29 8.25
C PRO A 582 13.71 10.37 9.34
N VAL A 583 13.86 11.64 8.93
CA VAL A 583 13.92 12.77 9.88
C VAL A 583 12.57 12.99 10.55
N LEU A 584 11.50 12.92 9.75
CA LEU A 584 10.13 13.08 10.21
C LEU A 584 9.72 11.93 11.15
N GLU A 585 10.02 10.68 10.79
CA GLU A 585 9.82 9.50 11.63
C GLU A 585 10.47 9.66 13.00
N ARG A 586 11.77 9.96 13.04
CA ARG A 586 12.51 10.13 14.29
C ARG A 586 11.92 11.25 15.16
N LYS A 587 11.65 12.41 14.57
CA LYS A 587 11.14 13.57 15.34
C LYS A 587 9.73 13.31 15.88
N LEU A 588 8.84 12.74 15.06
CA LEU A 588 7.48 12.43 15.48
C LEU A 588 7.47 11.36 16.58
N TYR A 589 8.30 10.33 16.45
CA TYR A 589 8.46 9.31 17.49
C TYR A 589 8.93 9.90 18.83
N LEU A 590 9.90 10.81 18.84
CA LEU A 590 10.33 11.50 20.07
C LEU A 590 9.19 12.31 20.71
N LEU A 591 8.34 12.95 19.89
CA LEU A 591 7.18 13.69 20.38
C LEU A 591 6.07 12.77 20.91
N TRP A 592 5.87 11.60 20.30
CA TRP A 592 4.93 10.59 20.77
C TRP A 592 5.37 9.95 22.08
N GLN A 593 6.67 9.65 22.24
CA GLN A 593 7.20 9.11 23.50
C GLN A 593 6.94 10.06 24.68
N LYS A 594 7.24 11.36 24.49
CA LYS A 594 6.98 12.39 25.51
C LYS A 594 5.50 12.48 25.92
N ARG A 595 4.58 12.09 25.03
CA ARG A 595 3.13 12.12 25.22
C ARG A 595 2.51 10.77 25.54
N LYS A 596 3.33 9.71 25.67
CA LYS A 596 2.88 8.32 25.89
C LYS A 596 1.89 7.83 24.81
N MET A 597 2.01 8.35 23.59
CA MET A 597 1.19 7.94 22.44
C MET A 597 1.74 6.69 21.75
N ALA A 598 3.04 6.39 21.90
CA ALA A 598 3.67 5.21 21.34
C ALA A 598 4.65 4.60 22.35
N LYS A 599 4.64 3.27 22.48
CA LYS A 599 5.57 2.52 23.36
C LYS A 599 6.88 2.13 22.68
N ARG A 600 6.87 2.03 21.35
CA ARG A 600 8.02 1.67 20.51
C ARG A 600 8.07 2.53 19.25
N SER A 601 9.17 2.46 18.53
CA SER A 601 9.30 3.11 17.22
C SER A 601 8.46 2.36 16.19
N TYR A 602 7.78 3.11 15.34
CA TYR A 602 6.98 2.61 14.24
C TYR A 602 7.40 3.34 12.96
N PRO A 603 7.44 2.66 11.80
CA PRO A 603 7.40 3.37 10.53
C PRO A 603 6.16 4.29 10.50
N LEU A 604 6.20 5.35 9.71
CA LEU A 604 5.07 6.24 9.53
C LEU A 604 4.30 5.88 8.28
N ASP A 605 2.98 6.01 8.36
CA ASP A 605 2.06 6.18 7.24
C ASP A 605 1.76 7.69 7.11
N ILE A 606 2.17 8.28 5.99
CA ILE A 606 2.16 9.71 5.73
C ILE A 606 1.30 10.02 4.51
N GLU A 607 0.27 10.84 4.69
CA GLU A 607 -0.49 11.44 3.58
C GLU A 607 0.19 12.75 3.15
N PHE A 608 0.51 12.88 1.87
CA PHE A 608 1.10 14.08 1.29
C PHE A 608 0.39 14.54 0.03
N LYS A 609 0.76 15.73 -0.46
CA LYS A 609 0.39 16.24 -1.77
C LYS A 609 1.41 17.22 -2.31
N TYR A 610 1.39 17.40 -3.63
CA TYR A 610 2.05 18.49 -4.32
C TYR A 610 0.98 19.47 -4.82
N LEU A 611 1.06 20.72 -4.36
CA LEU A 611 0.08 21.77 -4.61
C LEU A 611 0.62 22.84 -5.56
N GLY A 612 -0.24 23.29 -6.48
CA GLY A 612 0.05 24.41 -7.38
C GLY A 612 1.13 24.09 -8.42
N ASP A 613 1.41 25.05 -9.29
CA ASP A 613 2.37 24.87 -10.38
C ASP A 613 3.82 24.81 -9.89
N GLU A 614 4.12 25.45 -8.75
CA GLU A 614 5.41 25.32 -8.05
C GLU A 614 5.62 23.95 -7.40
N LYS A 615 4.59 23.09 -7.39
CA LYS A 615 4.59 21.78 -6.73
C LYS A 615 5.16 21.88 -5.30
N GLN A 616 4.52 22.70 -4.48
CA GLN A 616 4.87 22.79 -3.07
C GLN A 616 4.44 21.51 -2.35
N LEU A 617 5.37 20.86 -1.66
CA LEU A 617 5.10 19.66 -0.87
C LEU A 617 4.35 20.02 0.42
N TYR A 618 3.19 19.39 0.61
CA TYR A 618 2.44 19.41 1.85
C TYR A 618 2.36 18.02 2.48
N ILE A 619 2.62 17.93 3.78
CA ILE A 619 2.31 16.76 4.61
C ILE A 619 0.99 17.05 5.34
N LYS A 620 -0.05 16.28 5.00
CA LYS A 620 -1.41 16.44 5.53
C LYS A 620 -1.62 15.73 6.85
N GLN A 621 -1.03 14.54 6.97
CA GLN A 621 -1.26 13.63 8.09
C GLN A 621 -0.05 12.71 8.20
N ALA A 622 0.28 12.31 9.43
CA ALA A 622 1.23 11.27 9.71
C ALA A 622 0.72 10.47 10.92
N ARG A 623 0.84 9.15 10.83
CA ARG A 623 0.45 8.21 11.88
C ARG A 623 1.39 7.02 11.89
N ALA A 624 1.34 6.21 12.94
CA ALA A 624 2.12 4.97 12.98
C ALA A 624 1.58 3.98 11.94
N TYR A 625 2.49 3.40 11.16
CA TYR A 625 2.22 2.23 10.33
C TYR A 625 2.44 0.99 11.21
N MET A 626 1.35 0.30 11.52
CA MET A 626 1.34 -0.91 12.33
C MET A 626 1.10 -2.10 11.41
N ASP A 627 2.03 -3.05 11.41
CA ASP A 627 1.98 -4.28 10.65
C ASP A 627 1.67 -5.50 11.50
#